data_AF-A0A7K9U546-F1
#
_entry.id   AF-A0A7K9U546-F1
#
_cell.length_a   1.000
_cell.length_b   1.000
_cell.length_c   1.000
_cell.angle_alpha   90.00
_cell.angle_beta   90.00
_cell.angle_gamma   90.00
#
_symmetry.space_group_name_H-M   'P 1'
#
loop_
_entity.id
_entity.type
_entity.pdbx_description
1 polymer ?
#
loop_
_entity_poly.entity_id
_entity_poly.type
_entity_poly.pdbx_seq_one_letter_code
_entity_poly.pdbx_strand_id
1 'polypeptide(L)'
;CLPPTALPARYNISQLEQWLWVEGLQQSGAREVLEPLAQAAQLLQVKKVTEEDAGALCSLCTVLSPQQVLKILRAYTPAVGLEERISPSFISSVEKQLRDQYGEGSSQLLVDTSHLFPVYLPFTTSPLHLDELCIPDTLGLAFL
;
A
#
# COMPACT_ATOMS: atom_id res chain seq x y z
N CYS A 1 -5.79 15.78 5.08
CA CYS A 1 -4.51 15.06 5.21
C CYS A 1 -3.45 16.04 5.68
N LEU A 2 -2.81 15.78 6.83
CA LEU A 2 -1.82 16.70 7.42
C LEU A 2 -0.40 16.14 7.21
N PRO A 3 0.58 16.94 6.75
CA PRO A 3 1.99 16.50 6.66
C PRO A 3 2.55 15.87 7.96
N PRO A 4 2.25 16.34 9.18
CA PRO A 4 2.71 15.68 10.41
C PRO A 4 2.10 14.27 10.63
N THR A 5 0.99 13.92 9.96
CA THR A 5 0.44 12.54 10.00
C THR A 5 1.10 11.59 9.00
N ALA A 6 1.84 12.12 8.01
CA ALA A 6 2.51 11.30 6.99
C ALA A 6 3.80 10.63 7.50
N LEU A 7 4.50 11.26 8.46
CA LEU A 7 5.72 10.73 9.08
C LEU A 7 5.43 9.44 9.91
N PRO A 8 4.42 9.43 10.82
CA PRO A 8 3.99 8.20 11.49
C PRO A 8 3.53 7.11 10.51
N ALA A 9 2.82 7.48 9.43
CA ALA A 9 2.35 6.51 8.44
C ALA A 9 3.51 5.80 7.73
N ARG A 10 4.54 6.53 7.28
CA ARG A 10 5.74 5.93 6.67
C ARG A 10 6.51 5.07 7.66
N TYR A 11 6.69 5.55 8.89
CA TYR A 11 7.35 4.76 9.92
C TYR A 11 6.61 3.43 10.15
N ASN A 12 5.28 3.47 10.29
CA ASN A 12 4.47 2.26 10.47
C ASN A 12 4.59 1.31 9.27
N ILE A 13 4.57 1.82 8.04
CA ILE A 13 4.77 1.00 6.83
C ILE A 13 6.17 0.38 6.83
N SER A 14 7.22 1.14 7.13
CA SER A 14 8.57 0.60 7.20
C SER A 14 8.74 -0.45 8.31
N GLN A 15 8.09 -0.27 9.46
CA GLN A 15 8.06 -1.29 10.51
C GLN A 15 7.33 -2.56 10.04
N LEU A 16 6.24 -2.44 9.27
CA LEU A 16 5.53 -3.58 8.68
C LEU A 16 6.37 -4.27 7.61
N GLU A 17 7.03 -3.53 6.72
CA GLU A 17 7.95 -4.08 5.72
C GLU A 17 9.12 -4.83 6.39
N GLN A 18 9.68 -4.26 7.46
CA GLN A 18 10.74 -4.89 8.24
C GLN A 18 10.23 -6.16 8.94
N TRP A 19 9.02 -6.15 9.50
CA TRP A 19 8.41 -7.32 10.10
C TRP A 19 8.23 -8.44 9.07
N LEU A 20 7.70 -8.13 7.88
CA LEU A 20 7.60 -9.09 6.77
C LEU A 20 8.96 -9.68 6.40
N TRP A 21 10.05 -8.93 6.59
CA TRP A 21 11.39 -9.39 6.23
C TRP A 21 11.92 -10.36 7.27
N VAL A 22 11.76 -10.04 8.56
CA VAL A 22 12.15 -10.89 9.69
C VAL A 22 11.40 -12.24 9.65
N GLU A 23 10.12 -12.23 9.30
CA GLU A 23 9.29 -13.44 9.19
C GLU A 23 9.49 -14.22 7.88
N GLY A 24 10.35 -13.75 6.97
CA GLY A 24 10.58 -14.41 5.68
C GLY A 24 9.40 -14.33 4.70
N LEU A 25 8.44 -13.43 4.93
CA LEU A 25 7.21 -13.26 4.15
C LEU A 25 7.34 -12.28 2.97
N GLN A 26 8.55 -12.06 2.47
CA GLN A 26 8.81 -11.10 1.39
C GLN A 26 8.08 -11.44 0.08
N GLN A 27 7.81 -12.72 -0.16
CA GLN A 27 7.12 -13.20 -1.36
C GLN A 27 5.60 -13.39 -1.15
N SER A 28 5.07 -12.98 0.00
CA SER A 28 3.66 -13.19 0.35
C SER A 28 2.67 -12.30 -0.43
N GLY A 29 3.16 -11.28 -1.16
CA GLY A 29 2.31 -10.27 -1.79
C GLY A 29 1.85 -9.15 -0.84
N ALA A 30 2.17 -9.25 0.46
CA ALA A 30 1.69 -8.29 1.46
C ALA A 30 2.28 -6.87 1.26
N ARG A 31 3.49 -6.77 0.70
CA ARG A 31 4.14 -5.48 0.44
C ARG A 31 3.44 -4.72 -0.68
N GLU A 32 3.08 -5.43 -1.74
CA GLU A 32 2.38 -4.91 -2.91
C GLU A 32 1.00 -4.36 -2.53
N VAL A 33 0.33 -4.98 -1.55
CA VAL A 33 -0.94 -4.49 -0.99
C VAL A 33 -0.78 -3.19 -0.21
N LEU A 34 0.39 -2.96 0.40
CA LEU A 34 0.70 -1.73 1.15
C LEU A 34 1.22 -0.59 0.26
N GLU A 35 1.65 -0.89 -0.96
CA GLU A 35 2.20 0.08 -1.91
C GLU A 35 1.28 1.30 -2.16
N PRO A 36 -0.05 1.19 -2.34
CA PRO A 36 -0.93 2.34 -2.47
C PRO A 36 -0.87 3.28 -1.26
N LEU A 37 -0.78 2.73 -0.05
CA LEU A 37 -0.68 3.50 1.18
C LEU A 37 0.69 4.18 1.31
N ALA A 38 1.77 3.50 0.89
CA ALA A 38 3.11 4.05 0.84
C ALA A 38 3.21 5.25 -0.12
N GLN A 39 2.67 5.10 -1.34
CA GLN A 39 2.61 6.18 -2.32
C GLN A 39 1.77 7.35 -1.82
N ALA A 40 0.63 7.09 -1.16
CA ALA A 40 -0.19 8.15 -0.57
C ALA A 40 0.56 8.93 0.52
N ALA A 41 1.31 8.23 1.39
CA ALA A 41 2.12 8.89 2.42
C ALA A 41 3.29 9.69 1.83
N GLN A 42 3.93 9.20 0.76
CA GLN A 42 4.97 9.93 0.02
C GLN A 42 4.40 11.17 -0.68
N LEU A 43 3.22 11.06 -1.30
CA LEU A 43 2.52 12.19 -1.92
C LEU A 43 2.27 13.32 -0.91
N LEU A 44 1.96 13.00 0.35
CA LEU A 44 1.79 14.00 1.39
C LEU A 44 3.10 14.74 1.76
N GLN A 45 4.27 14.16 1.51
CA GLN A 45 5.58 14.71 1.90
C GLN A 45 6.34 15.42 0.77
N VAL A 46 6.07 15.08 -0.50
CA VAL A 46 6.73 15.75 -1.63
C VAL A 46 6.31 17.21 -1.74
N LYS A 47 7.22 18.05 -2.25
CA LYS A 47 6.91 19.45 -2.61
C LYS A 47 5.88 19.47 -3.74
N LYS A 48 5.05 20.52 -3.77
CA LYS A 48 3.88 20.65 -4.66
C LYS A 48 3.81 22.06 -5.24
N VAL A 49 4.96 22.57 -5.70
CA VAL A 49 5.13 23.99 -6.04
C VAL A 49 5.40 24.16 -7.53
N THR A 50 6.27 23.34 -8.11
CA THR A 50 6.74 23.51 -9.51
C THR A 50 6.10 22.49 -10.46
N GLU A 51 6.18 22.74 -11.77
CA GLU A 51 5.80 21.74 -12.79
C GLU A 51 6.70 20.49 -12.71
N GLU A 52 7.96 20.64 -12.31
CA GLU A 52 8.87 19.51 -12.07
C GLU A 52 8.37 18.65 -10.91
N ASP A 53 7.87 19.27 -9.83
CA ASP A 53 7.25 18.56 -8.71
C ASP A 53 6.00 17.78 -9.17
N ALA A 54 5.19 18.37 -10.07
CA ALA A 54 4.02 17.70 -10.64
C ALA A 54 4.43 16.45 -11.45
N GLY A 55 5.49 16.56 -12.25
CA GLY A 55 6.04 15.43 -12.99
C GLY A 55 6.61 14.34 -12.10
N ALA A 56 7.38 14.72 -11.07
CA ALA A 56 7.92 13.78 -10.08
C ALA A 56 6.80 13.05 -9.34
N LEU A 57 5.73 13.76 -8.95
CA LEU A 57 4.57 13.18 -8.30
C LEU A 57 3.85 12.16 -9.19
N CYS A 58 3.61 12.49 -10.46
CA CYS A 58 3.00 11.57 -11.42
C CYS A 58 3.86 10.32 -11.64
N SER A 59 5.20 10.46 -11.65
CA SER A 59 6.11 9.32 -11.77
C SER A 59 6.16 8.43 -10.52
N LEU A 60 5.89 9.00 -9.34
CA LEU A 60 5.89 8.30 -8.07
C LEU A 60 4.58 7.52 -7.85
N CYS A 61 3.45 8.08 -8.30
CA CYS A 61 2.12 7.48 -8.12
C CYS A 61 1.78 6.53 -9.26
N THR A 62 2.37 5.33 -9.24
CA THR A 62 2.15 4.31 -10.27
C THR A 62 1.01 3.35 -9.96
N VAL A 63 0.64 3.21 -8.68
CA VAL A 63 -0.39 2.26 -8.21
C VAL A 63 -1.69 2.98 -7.84
N LEU A 64 -1.60 4.25 -7.43
CA LEU A 64 -2.78 5.07 -7.12
C LEU A 64 -3.53 5.47 -8.39
N SER A 65 -4.87 5.43 -8.34
CA SER A 65 -5.69 5.95 -9.43
C SER A 65 -5.57 7.48 -9.54
N PRO A 66 -5.72 8.08 -10.73
CA PRO A 66 -5.70 9.53 -10.89
C PRO A 66 -6.67 10.25 -9.97
N GLN A 67 -7.84 9.66 -9.73
CA GLN A 67 -8.85 10.22 -8.83
C GLN A 67 -8.41 10.19 -7.36
N GLN A 68 -7.72 9.14 -6.92
CA GLN A 68 -7.14 9.06 -5.56
C GLN A 68 -6.08 10.15 -5.37
N VAL A 69 -5.17 10.31 -6.33
CA VAL A 69 -4.13 11.35 -6.32
C VAL A 69 -4.76 12.75 -6.18
N LEU A 70 -5.72 13.08 -7.05
CA LEU A 70 -6.40 14.37 -7.01
C LEU A 70 -7.20 14.59 -5.72
N LYS A 71 -7.81 13.54 -5.17
CA LYS A 71 -8.55 13.64 -3.91
C LYS A 71 -7.62 13.92 -2.74
N ILE A 72 -6.45 13.27 -2.68
CA ILE A 72 -5.46 13.50 -1.63
C ILE A 72 -4.91 14.92 -1.72
N LEU A 73 -4.58 15.41 -2.94
CA LEU A 73 -4.12 16.78 -3.16
C LEU A 73 -5.19 17.82 -2.76
N ARG A 74 -6.45 17.60 -3.13
CA ARG A 74 -7.56 18.50 -2.76
C ARG A 74 -7.87 18.49 -1.25
N ALA A 75 -7.67 17.36 -0.58
CA ALA A 75 -7.83 17.21 0.87
C ALA A 75 -6.57 17.55 1.68
N TYR A 76 -5.50 18.00 1.01
CA TYR A 76 -4.27 18.38 1.64
C TYR A 76 -4.44 19.66 2.46
N THR A 77 -4.07 19.60 3.73
CA THR A 77 -4.07 20.76 4.63
C THR A 77 -2.61 21.06 4.95
N PRO A 78 -2.02 22.13 4.41
CA PRO A 78 -0.62 22.48 4.69
C PRO A 78 -0.43 22.76 6.17
N ALA A 79 0.75 22.41 6.70
CA ALA A 79 1.12 22.79 8.06
C ALA A 79 1.33 24.32 8.13
N VAL A 80 0.65 24.97 9.07
CA VAL A 80 0.70 26.42 9.26
C VAL A 80 2.14 26.89 9.45
N GLY A 81 2.62 27.76 8.56
CA GLY A 81 3.95 28.38 8.64
C GLY A 81 5.11 27.53 8.10
N LEU A 82 4.87 26.31 7.63
CA LEU A 82 5.90 25.43 7.05
C LEU A 82 5.69 25.17 5.56
N GLU A 83 4.44 25.17 5.10
CA GLU A 83 4.10 24.91 3.70
C GLU A 83 3.02 25.85 3.17
N GLU A 84 3.11 26.13 1.87
CA GLU A 84 2.07 26.86 1.15
C GLU A 84 0.92 25.95 0.75
N ARG A 85 -0.27 26.55 0.58
CA ARG A 85 -1.44 25.83 0.07
C ARG A 85 -1.21 25.47 -1.39
N ILE A 86 -1.54 24.24 -1.76
CA ILE A 86 -1.45 23.78 -3.15
C ILE A 86 -2.31 24.70 -4.03
N SER A 87 -1.70 25.25 -5.08
CA SER A 87 -2.40 26.09 -6.05
C SER A 87 -3.39 25.26 -6.86
N PRO A 88 -4.59 25.78 -7.18
CA PRO A 88 -5.50 25.13 -8.12
C PRO A 88 -4.88 24.93 -9.51
N SER A 89 -3.94 25.78 -9.92
CA SER A 89 -3.19 25.60 -11.18
C SER A 89 -2.32 24.35 -11.16
N PHE A 90 -1.67 24.04 -10.03
CA PHE A 90 -0.88 22.83 -9.84
C PHE A 90 -1.75 21.58 -9.93
N ILE A 91 -2.92 21.59 -9.28
CA ILE A 91 -3.88 20.47 -9.35
C ILE A 91 -4.34 20.23 -10.79
N SER A 92 -4.59 21.29 -11.55
CA SER A 92 -4.97 21.19 -12.97
C SER A 92 -3.84 20.62 -13.84
N SER A 93 -2.59 21.01 -13.58
CA SER A 93 -1.42 20.48 -14.29
C SER A 93 -1.24 18.97 -14.02
N VAL A 94 -1.33 18.55 -12.75
CA VAL A 94 -1.29 17.13 -12.36
C VAL A 94 -2.45 16.35 -12.99
N GLU A 95 -3.68 16.90 -12.99
CA GLU A 95 -4.84 16.26 -13.60
C GLU A 95 -4.66 16.04 -15.11
N LYS A 96 -4.07 17.00 -15.81
CA LYS A 96 -3.77 16.88 -17.24
C LYS A 96 -2.71 15.80 -17.46
N GLN A 97 -1.62 15.83 -16.70
CA GLN A 97 -0.50 14.92 -16.87
C GLN A 97 -0.88 13.46 -16.56
N LEU A 98 -1.69 13.22 -15.51
CA LEU A 98 -2.20 11.88 -15.19
C LEU A 98 -3.15 11.36 -16.27
N ARG A 99 -3.95 12.24 -16.87
CA ARG A 99 -4.84 11.88 -18.00
C ARG A 99 -4.05 11.51 -19.24
N ASP A 100 -2.98 12.23 -19.53
CA ASP A 100 -2.11 11.95 -20.68
C ASP A 100 -1.35 10.62 -20.50
N GLN A 101 -1.00 10.25 -19.26
CA GLN A 101 -0.27 9.01 -18.96
C GLN A 101 -1.17 7.76 -18.87
N TYR A 102 -2.33 7.87 -18.21
CA TYR A 102 -3.16 6.71 -17.85
C TYR A 102 -4.55 6.71 -18.52
N GLY A 103 -4.86 7.71 -19.35
CA GLY A 103 -6.16 7.86 -20.03
C GLY A 103 -7.31 8.17 -19.05
N GLU A 104 -8.54 7.81 -19.43
CA GLU A 104 -9.66 7.73 -18.49
C GLU A 104 -9.44 6.50 -17.59
N GLY A 105 -8.59 6.67 -16.57
CA GLY A 105 -8.31 5.64 -15.56
C GLY A 105 -9.56 5.22 -14.78
N SER A 106 -9.43 4.14 -13.99
CA SER A 106 -10.55 3.64 -13.18
C SER A 106 -11.09 4.73 -12.25
N SER A 107 -12.42 4.82 -12.14
CA SER A 107 -13.09 5.75 -11.21
C SER A 107 -13.08 5.24 -9.77
N GLN A 108 -12.19 4.31 -9.45
CA GLN A 108 -12.15 3.67 -8.16
C GLN A 108 -11.38 4.56 -7.17
N LEU A 109 -12.12 5.09 -6.21
CA LEU A 109 -11.59 5.96 -5.16
C LEU A 109 -11.23 5.17 -3.89
N LEU A 110 -12.04 4.17 -3.57
CA LEU A 110 -11.90 3.35 -2.35
C LEU A 110 -11.23 2.02 -2.67
N VAL A 111 -10.36 1.57 -1.78
CA VAL A 111 -9.83 0.21 -1.78
C VAL A 111 -10.94 -0.73 -1.33
N ASP A 112 -11.10 -1.85 -2.01
CA ASP A 112 -12.04 -2.90 -1.61
C ASP A 112 -11.49 -3.68 -0.41
N THR A 113 -12.05 -3.44 0.78
CA THR A 113 -11.66 -4.16 2.00
C THR A 113 -12.24 -5.56 2.09
N SER A 114 -13.16 -5.94 1.19
CA SER A 114 -13.73 -7.28 1.09
C SER A 114 -13.04 -8.15 0.06
N HIS A 115 -11.98 -7.64 -0.58
CA HIS A 115 -11.20 -8.40 -1.54
C HIS A 115 -10.55 -9.63 -0.87
N LEU A 116 -10.80 -10.80 -1.44
CA LEU A 116 -10.15 -12.04 -1.04
C LEU A 116 -9.17 -12.48 -2.12
N PHE A 117 -7.92 -12.70 -1.72
CA PHE A 117 -6.91 -13.28 -2.61
C PHE A 117 -7.21 -14.77 -2.82
N PRO A 118 -7.14 -15.28 -4.06
CA PRO A 118 -7.30 -16.71 -4.31
C PRO A 118 -6.18 -17.50 -3.59
N VAL A 119 -6.57 -18.47 -2.77
CA VAL A 119 -5.61 -19.30 -2.04
C VAL A 119 -5.12 -20.44 -2.94
N TYR A 120 -3.80 -20.52 -3.11
CA TYR A 120 -3.15 -21.66 -3.74
C TYR A 120 -2.58 -22.59 -2.65
N LEU A 121 -2.97 -23.86 -2.69
CA LEU A 121 -2.48 -24.89 -1.77
C LEU A 121 -1.48 -25.77 -2.52
N PRO A 122 -0.18 -25.47 -2.46
CA PRO A 122 0.83 -26.32 -3.09
C PRO A 122 0.85 -27.69 -2.41
N PHE A 123 1.15 -28.73 -3.19
CA PHE A 123 1.45 -30.03 -2.61
C PHE A 123 2.77 -29.95 -1.84
N THR A 124 2.72 -30.24 -0.54
CA THR A 124 3.88 -30.26 0.34
C THR A 124 4.02 -31.66 0.92
N THR A 125 5.14 -32.33 0.63
CA THR A 125 5.44 -33.65 1.19
C THR A 125 5.75 -33.54 2.68
N SER A 126 5.18 -34.42 3.49
CA SER A 126 5.59 -34.56 4.89
C SER A 126 6.83 -35.46 4.99
N PRO A 127 7.84 -35.09 5.81
CA PRO A 127 8.97 -35.98 6.09
C PRO A 127 8.63 -37.07 7.12
N LEU A 128 7.42 -37.04 7.70
CA LEU A 128 7.00 -38.00 8.72
C LEU A 128 6.73 -39.37 8.08
N HIS A 129 7.39 -40.38 8.61
CA HIS A 129 7.08 -41.77 8.32
C HIS A 129 5.87 -42.20 9.13
N LEU A 130 4.87 -42.79 8.47
CA LEU A 130 3.63 -43.22 9.13
C LEU A 130 3.88 -44.26 10.23
N ASP A 131 4.94 -45.05 10.09
CA ASP A 131 5.33 -46.11 11.02
C ASP A 131 5.89 -45.56 12.35
N GLU A 132 6.28 -44.28 12.40
CA GLU A 132 6.81 -43.61 13.59
C GLU A 132 5.74 -42.83 14.37
N LEU A 133 4.49 -42.81 13.88
CA LEU A 133 3.39 -42.10 14.53
C LEU A 133 2.82 -42.92 15.70
N CYS A 134 2.97 -42.39 16.92
CA CYS A 134 2.30 -42.91 18.11
C CYS A 134 1.09 -42.04 18.47
N ILE A 135 -0.04 -42.65 18.83
CA ILE A 135 -1.23 -41.93 19.31
C ILE A 135 -1.06 -41.65 20.82
N PRO A 136 -1.09 -40.38 21.26
CA PRO A 136 -1.06 -40.05 22.69
C PRO A 136 -2.28 -40.59 23.44
N ASP A 137 -2.07 -41.17 24.63
CA ASP A 137 -3.14 -41.71 25.50
C ASP A 137 -4.20 -40.66 25.90
N THR A 138 -3.80 -39.38 25.90
CA THR A 138 -4.68 -38.24 26.20
C THR A 138 -5.79 -38.02 25.17
N LEU A 139 -5.67 -38.57 23.96
CA LEU A 139 -6.72 -38.51 22.95
C LEU A 139 -7.89 -39.47 23.21
N GLY A 140 -7.75 -40.41 24.16
CA GLY A 140 -8.83 -41.35 24.50
C GLY A 140 -9.20 -42.30 23.36
N LEU A 141 -8.30 -42.50 22.39
CA LEU A 141 -8.49 -43.34 21.22
C LEU A 141 -8.03 -44.80 21.47
N ALA A 142 -8.30 -45.34 22.66
CA ALA A 142 -7.87 -46.69 23.07
C ALA A 142 -8.54 -47.84 22.27
N PHE A 143 -9.46 -47.51 21.36
CA PHE A 143 -10.13 -48.46 20.47
C PHE A 143 -9.39 -48.69 19.14
N LEU A 144 -8.40 -47.83 18.82
CA LEU A 144 -7.46 -48.00 17.71
C LEU A 144 -6.27 -48.84 18.17
#